data_AF-A0A926HAU2-F1
#
_entry.id   AF-A0A926HAU2-F1
#
_cell.length_a   1.000
_cell.length_b   1.000
_cell.length_c   1.000
_cell.angle_alpha   90.00
_cell.angle_beta   90.00
_cell.angle_gamma   90.00
#
_symmetry.space_group_name_H-M   'P 1'
#
loop_
_entity.id
_entity.type
_entity.pdbx_description
1 polymer ?
#
loop_
_entity_poly.entity_id
_entity_poly.type
_entity_poly.pdbx_seq_one_letter_code
_entity_poly.pdbx_strand_id
1 'polypeptide(L)'
;MNTFIKLGGSVITDKTQAETPSLAVIQQLAQELRAALDAGAGPLVLGHGSGSYGHVYAKRYGVHTGIAPGGDWMGYALTSAAALRLNRIVVDTLLAAGVPALALQPSASLVAQAGVLERWDTGGLRTALGHGLLPVIHGDVAFDQQQGSAIIATEQRLVALAADPELRPARVILVG
;
A
#
# COMPACT_ATOMS: atom_id res chain seq x y z
N MET A 1 14.74 5.02 -15.06
CA MET A 1 13.95 3.77 -15.16
C MET A 1 13.21 3.55 -13.85
N ASN A 2 11.91 3.27 -13.89
CA ASN A 2 11.10 3.11 -12.68
C ASN A 2 11.43 1.78 -11.99
N THR A 3 11.53 1.79 -10.66
CA THR A 3 11.62 0.57 -9.85
C THR A 3 10.43 0.51 -8.90
N PHE A 4 9.75 -0.63 -8.86
CA PHE A 4 8.72 -0.88 -7.87
C PHE A 4 9.31 -1.72 -6.73
N ILE A 5 9.05 -1.33 -5.49
CA ILE A 5 9.52 -2.02 -4.31
C ILE A 5 8.30 -2.40 -3.47
N LYS A 6 8.22 -3.66 -3.03
CA LYS A 6 7.18 -4.12 -2.11
C LYS A 6 7.78 -4.59 -0.81
N LEU A 7 7.37 -3.97 0.29
CA LEU A 7 7.66 -4.42 1.65
C LEU A 7 6.56 -5.37 2.12
N GLY A 8 6.93 -6.61 2.40
CA GLY A 8 6.05 -7.61 2.99
C GLY A 8 5.55 -7.16 4.35
N GLY A 9 4.26 -7.35 4.63
CA GLY A 9 3.72 -7.05 5.95
C GLY A 9 4.43 -7.80 7.08
N SER A 10 4.94 -9.01 6.82
CA SER A 10 5.80 -9.79 7.75
C SER A 10 7.10 -9.10 8.12
N VAL A 11 7.64 -8.30 7.20
CA VAL A 11 8.94 -7.64 7.38
C VAL A 11 8.77 -6.43 8.28
N ILE A 12 7.72 -5.65 8.03
CA ILE A 12 7.51 -4.36 8.69
C ILE A 12 6.56 -4.43 9.90
N THR A 13 6.03 -5.61 10.23
CA THR A 13 5.18 -5.82 11.43
C THR A 13 5.46 -7.15 12.11
N ASP A 14 5.23 -7.20 13.42
CA ASP A 14 5.11 -8.45 14.14
C ASP A 14 3.73 -9.05 13.88
N LYS A 15 3.69 -10.27 13.32
CA LYS A 15 2.44 -10.98 13.01
C LYS A 15 1.78 -11.64 14.23
N THR A 16 2.50 -11.76 15.34
CA THR A 16 2.00 -12.40 16.57
C THR A 16 1.10 -11.47 17.38
N GLN A 17 1.27 -10.15 17.20
CA GLN A 17 0.51 -9.13 17.90
C GLN A 17 -0.16 -8.17 16.90
N ALA A 18 -1.43 -7.86 17.14
CA ALA A 18 -2.17 -6.92 16.30
C ALA A 18 -1.51 -5.53 16.31
N GLU A 19 -1.51 -4.87 15.16
CA GLU A 19 -1.07 -3.47 15.02
C GLU A 19 0.34 -3.17 15.57
N THR A 20 1.25 -4.14 15.49
CA THR A 20 2.60 -4.02 16.06
C THR A 20 3.63 -3.81 14.96
N PRO A 21 4.18 -2.60 14.78
CA PRO A 21 5.14 -2.30 13.74
C PRO A 21 6.56 -2.73 14.14
N SER A 22 7.33 -3.22 13.18
CA SER A 22 8.76 -3.52 13.36
C SER A 22 9.58 -2.24 13.14
N LEU A 23 9.52 -1.30 14.10
CA LEU A 23 10.08 0.06 13.95
C LEU A 23 11.56 0.08 13.51
N ALA A 24 12.40 -0.77 14.10
CA ALA A 24 13.82 -0.85 13.74
C ALA A 24 14.01 -1.26 12.27
N VAL A 25 13.20 -2.21 11.78
CA VAL A 25 13.24 -2.66 10.38
C VAL A 25 12.75 -1.55 9.45
N ILE A 26 11.65 -0.86 9.78
CA ILE A 26 11.14 0.26 8.99
C ILE A 26 12.18 1.39 8.90
N GLN A 27 12.87 1.69 10.01
CA GLN A 27 13.94 2.69 10.05
C GLN A 27 15.14 2.30 9.17
N GLN A 28 15.59 1.05 9.27
CA GLN A 28 16.66 0.54 8.42
C GLN A 28 16.29 0.64 6.92
N LEU A 29 15.09 0.18 6.55
CA LEU A 29 14.61 0.24 5.17
C LEU A 29 14.51 1.69 4.65
N ALA A 30 14.12 2.63 5.51
CA ALA A 30 14.08 4.05 5.15
C ALA A 30 15.49 4.62 4.87
N GLN A 31 16.49 4.23 5.67
CA GLN A 31 17.88 4.61 5.43
C GLN A 31 18.44 3.99 4.15
N GLU A 32 18.13 2.72 3.88
CA GLU A 32 18.53 2.04 2.63
C GLU A 32 17.91 2.70 1.40
N LEU A 33 16.63 3.07 1.46
CA LEU A 33 15.96 3.82 0.39
C LEU A 33 16.58 5.19 0.18
N ARG A 34 16.92 5.91 1.25
CA ARG A 34 17.63 7.19 1.16
C ARG A 34 18.99 7.02 0.49
N ALA A 35 19.78 6.04 0.92
CA ALA A 35 21.08 5.75 0.33
C ALA A 35 20.99 5.37 -1.15
N ALA A 36 19.96 4.61 -1.54
CA ALA A 36 19.72 4.28 -2.95
C ALA A 36 19.41 5.52 -3.80
N LEU A 37 18.59 6.44 -3.28
CA LEU A 37 18.30 7.72 -3.96
C LEU A 37 19.58 8.57 -4.10
N ASP A 38 20.41 8.62 -3.05
CA ASP A 38 21.70 9.34 -3.08
C ASP A 38 22.69 8.74 -4.07
N ALA A 39 22.64 7.43 -4.27
CA ALA A 39 23.42 6.72 -5.28
C ALA A 39 22.87 6.88 -6.71
N GLY A 40 21.83 7.69 -6.91
CA GLY A 40 21.25 7.96 -8.23
C GLY A 40 20.23 6.92 -8.70
N ALA A 41 19.55 6.23 -7.77
CA ALA A 41 18.39 5.41 -8.14
C ALA A 41 17.36 6.26 -8.89
N GLY A 42 16.79 5.68 -9.95
CA GLY A 42 15.69 6.30 -10.69
C GLY A 42 14.39 6.38 -9.88
N PRO A 43 13.28 6.81 -10.50
CA PRO A 43 11.99 6.95 -9.82
C PRO A 43 11.54 5.64 -9.15
N LEU A 44 11.06 5.75 -7.91
CA LEU A 44 10.64 4.61 -7.09
C LEU A 44 9.14 4.71 -6.79
N VAL A 45 8.44 3.58 -6.83
CA VAL A 45 7.13 3.41 -6.22
C VAL A 45 7.27 2.37 -5.10
N LEU A 46 6.85 2.74 -3.90
CA LEU A 46 6.89 1.85 -2.74
C LEU A 46 5.49 1.34 -2.44
N GLY A 47 5.35 0.02 -2.39
CA GLY A 47 4.19 -0.66 -1.85
C GLY A 47 4.52 -1.32 -0.52
N HIS A 48 3.57 -1.40 0.41
CA HIS A 48 3.71 -2.31 1.54
C HIS A 48 2.43 -3.10 1.84
N GLY A 49 2.59 -4.30 2.40
CA GLY A 49 1.47 -5.07 2.94
C GLY A 49 0.92 -4.44 4.23
N SER A 50 -0.32 -4.77 4.59
CA SER A 50 -0.95 -4.27 5.82
C SER A 50 -0.51 -5.02 7.09
N GLY A 51 0.25 -6.12 6.97
CA GLY A 51 0.84 -6.82 8.12
C GLY A 51 -0.19 -7.20 9.20
N SER A 52 0.19 -7.02 10.46
CA SER A 52 -0.71 -7.23 11.61
C SER A 52 -1.81 -6.17 11.77
N TYR A 53 -1.86 -5.14 10.91
CA TYR A 53 -2.91 -4.11 10.93
C TYR A 53 -4.14 -4.50 10.10
N GLY A 54 -3.95 -5.15 8.95
CA GLY A 54 -5.05 -5.40 8.02
C GLY A 54 -5.97 -6.57 8.40
N HIS A 55 -5.42 -7.63 8.98
CA HIS A 55 -6.12 -8.92 9.10
C HIS A 55 -7.24 -8.93 10.16
N VAL A 56 -7.08 -8.17 11.24
CA VAL A 56 -7.96 -8.25 12.42
C VAL A 56 -9.38 -7.79 12.08
N TYR A 57 -9.53 -6.56 11.59
CA TYR A 57 -10.83 -5.99 11.24
C TYR A 57 -11.42 -6.63 9.98
N ALA A 58 -10.57 -6.88 8.97
CA ALA A 58 -10.96 -7.55 7.73
C ALA A 58 -11.66 -8.89 7.97
N LYS A 59 -11.11 -9.69 8.89
CA LYS A 59 -11.67 -10.99 9.25
C LYS A 59 -12.91 -10.85 10.14
N ARG A 60 -12.84 -9.97 11.15
CA ARG A 60 -13.95 -9.76 12.10
C ARG A 60 -15.25 -9.30 11.42
N TYR A 61 -15.14 -8.46 10.41
CA TYR A 61 -16.30 -7.86 9.71
C TYR A 61 -16.57 -8.44 8.33
N GLY A 62 -15.82 -9.45 7.89
CA GLY A 62 -16.02 -10.08 6.57
C GLY A 62 -15.68 -9.17 5.38
N VAL A 63 -14.89 -8.10 5.56
CA VAL A 63 -14.58 -7.12 4.49
C VAL A 63 -13.92 -7.79 3.28
N HIS A 64 -13.08 -8.80 3.52
CA HIS A 64 -12.38 -9.57 2.49
C HIS A 64 -13.29 -10.50 1.67
N THR A 65 -14.45 -10.89 2.21
CA THR A 65 -15.46 -11.72 1.54
C THR A 65 -16.65 -10.92 1.02
N GLY A 66 -16.66 -9.61 1.23
CA GLY A 66 -17.75 -8.72 0.87
C GLY A 66 -18.72 -8.41 2.02
N ILE A 67 -19.08 -7.13 2.14
CA ILE A 67 -20.12 -6.64 3.03
C ILE A 67 -21.46 -6.69 2.27
N ALA A 68 -22.35 -7.56 2.71
CA ALA A 68 -23.69 -7.71 2.13
C ALA A 68 -24.56 -6.44 2.32
N PRO A 69 -25.65 -6.27 1.54
CA PRO A 69 -26.63 -5.20 1.77
C PRO A 69 -27.14 -5.21 3.22
N GLY A 70 -27.10 -4.05 3.89
CA GLY A 70 -27.45 -3.93 5.31
C GLY A 70 -26.36 -4.38 6.30
N GLY A 71 -25.18 -4.77 5.81
CA GLY A 71 -24.03 -5.15 6.64
C GLY A 71 -23.37 -3.99 7.37
N ASP A 72 -22.47 -4.30 8.30
CA ASP A 72 -21.80 -3.32 9.14
C ASP A 72 -20.56 -2.70 8.45
N TRP A 73 -20.78 -1.53 7.84
CA TRP A 73 -19.75 -0.74 7.18
C TRP A 73 -18.70 -0.13 8.11
N MET A 74 -18.90 -0.20 9.43
CA MET A 74 -17.84 0.13 10.38
C MET A 74 -16.62 -0.77 10.16
N GLY A 75 -16.83 -2.02 9.73
CA GLY A 75 -15.74 -2.94 9.39
C GLY A 75 -14.85 -2.44 8.27
N TYR A 76 -15.45 -1.88 7.21
CA TYR A 76 -14.72 -1.26 6.10
C TYR A 76 -13.86 -0.10 6.61
N ALA A 77 -14.47 0.81 7.36
CA ALA A 77 -13.82 2.01 7.89
C ALA A 77 -12.66 1.65 8.84
N LEU A 78 -12.88 0.71 9.78
CA LEU A 78 -11.84 0.27 10.71
C LEU A 78 -10.70 -0.46 10.01
N THR A 79 -10.99 -1.27 8.99
CA THR A 79 -9.96 -1.96 8.20
C THR A 79 -9.10 -0.96 7.43
N SER A 80 -9.70 0.03 6.76
CA SER A 80 -8.95 1.07 6.06
C SER A 80 -8.13 1.92 7.04
N ALA A 81 -8.72 2.31 8.17
CA ALA A 81 -8.03 3.08 9.20
C ALA A 81 -6.82 2.33 9.77
N ALA A 82 -6.91 1.01 9.97
CA ALA A 82 -5.79 0.21 10.42
C ALA A 82 -4.65 0.16 9.41
N ALA A 83 -4.96 -0.09 8.13
CA ALA A 83 -3.95 -0.05 7.08
C ALA A 83 -3.28 1.33 6.97
N LEU A 84 -4.06 2.41 7.11
CA LEU A 84 -3.56 3.78 7.09
C LEU A 84 -2.66 4.12 8.27
N ARG A 85 -2.91 3.57 9.48
CA ARG A 85 -2.02 3.73 10.65
C ARG A 85 -0.61 3.20 10.36
N LEU A 86 -0.51 1.98 9.81
CA LEU A 86 0.78 1.43 9.39
C LEU A 86 1.44 2.29 8.31
N ASN A 87 0.66 2.69 7.30
CA ASN A 87 1.18 3.53 6.22
C ASN A 87 1.73 4.87 6.74
N ARG A 88 1.08 5.47 7.74
CA ARG A 88 1.57 6.71 8.35
C ARG A 88 2.93 6.50 9.03
N ILE A 89 3.09 5.42 9.79
CA ILE A 89 4.38 5.08 10.43
C ILE A 89 5.48 4.92 9.37
N VAL A 90 5.20 4.20 8.27
CA VAL A 90 6.16 4.01 7.18
C VAL A 90 6.53 5.35 6.53
N VAL A 91 5.55 6.17 6.18
CA VAL A 91 5.76 7.46 5.50
C VAL A 91 6.48 8.46 6.42
N ASP A 92 6.11 8.55 7.71
CA ASP A 92 6.81 9.39 8.68
C ASP A 92 8.28 8.99 8.82
N THR A 93 8.55 7.68 8.88
CA THR A 93 9.92 7.18 8.99
C THR A 93 10.74 7.48 7.74
N LEU A 94 10.13 7.39 6.55
CA LEU A 94 10.76 7.79 5.29
C LEU A 94 11.07 9.29 5.26
N LEU A 95 10.10 10.12 5.64
CA LEU A 95 10.26 11.57 5.71
C LEU A 95 11.36 11.96 6.71
N ALA A 96 11.42 11.30 7.87
CA ALA A 96 12.46 11.51 8.88
C ALA A 96 13.86 11.12 8.36
N ALA A 97 13.95 10.17 7.44
CA ALA A 97 15.19 9.80 6.75
C ALA A 97 15.53 10.71 5.55
N GLY A 98 14.73 11.77 5.31
CA GLY A 98 14.92 12.68 4.19
C GLY A 98 14.51 12.09 2.83
N VAL A 99 13.67 11.05 2.82
CA VAL A 99 13.04 10.54 1.59
C VAL A 99 11.78 11.36 1.32
N PRO A 100 11.56 11.89 0.10
CA PRO A 100 10.39 12.71 -0.24
C PRO A 100 9.13 11.82 -0.45
N ALA A 101 8.74 11.09 0.59
CA ALA A 101 7.66 10.12 0.54
C ALA A 101 6.28 10.78 0.57
N LEU A 102 5.39 10.35 -0.33
CA LEU A 102 4.00 10.80 -0.39
C LEU A 102 3.05 9.62 -0.18
N ALA A 103 2.24 9.68 0.87
CA ALA A 103 1.15 8.71 1.07
C ALA A 103 0.05 8.90 0.02
N LEU A 104 -0.26 7.85 -0.74
CA LEU A 104 -1.43 7.80 -1.62
C LEU A 104 -2.34 6.67 -1.16
N GLN A 105 -3.40 7.02 -0.44
CA GLN A 105 -4.35 6.04 0.10
C GLN A 105 -5.14 5.38 -1.04
N PRO A 106 -5.00 4.06 -1.25
CA PRO A 106 -5.64 3.44 -2.40
C PRO A 106 -7.16 3.39 -2.31
N SER A 107 -7.77 3.23 -1.13
CA SER A 107 -9.24 3.16 -1.01
C SER A 107 -9.97 4.40 -1.56
N ALA A 108 -9.28 5.54 -1.67
CA ALA A 108 -9.83 6.76 -2.24
C ALA A 108 -10.03 6.70 -3.76
N SER A 109 -9.40 5.78 -4.48
CA SER A 109 -9.45 5.74 -5.96
C SER A 109 -9.59 4.35 -6.58
N LEU A 110 -9.77 3.29 -5.78
CA LEU A 110 -9.97 1.93 -6.25
C LEU A 110 -11.45 1.57 -6.38
N VAL A 111 -11.77 0.86 -7.46
CA VAL A 111 -13.02 0.13 -7.63
C VAL A 111 -12.69 -1.33 -7.91
N ALA A 112 -13.42 -2.22 -7.26
CA ALA A 112 -13.28 -3.65 -7.39
C ALA A 112 -14.55 -4.28 -7.97
N GLN A 113 -14.40 -5.48 -8.53
CA GLN A 113 -15.51 -6.34 -8.92
C GLN A 113 -15.14 -7.79 -8.58
N ALA A 114 -16.00 -8.46 -7.81
CA ALA A 114 -15.80 -9.85 -7.38
C ALA A 114 -14.45 -10.09 -6.67
N GLY A 115 -13.99 -9.11 -5.88
CA GLY A 115 -12.73 -9.18 -5.13
C GLY A 115 -11.49 -8.83 -5.94
N VAL A 116 -11.63 -8.45 -7.21
CA VAL A 116 -10.52 -8.13 -8.12
C VAL A 116 -10.52 -6.64 -8.45
N LEU A 117 -9.34 -6.05 -8.59
CA LEU A 117 -9.19 -4.68 -9.05
C LEU A 117 -9.75 -4.49 -10.47
N GLU A 118 -10.74 -3.60 -10.60
CA GLU A 118 -11.39 -3.27 -11.88
C GLU A 118 -10.90 -1.92 -12.42
N ARG A 119 -10.93 -0.88 -11.57
CA ARG A 119 -10.51 0.48 -11.94
C ARG A 119 -9.66 1.11 -10.85
N TRP A 120 -8.65 1.87 -11.28
CA TRP A 120 -7.83 2.68 -10.38
C TRP A 120 -7.43 3.99 -11.05
N ASP A 121 -7.75 5.13 -10.43
CA ASP A 121 -7.18 6.42 -10.83
C ASP A 121 -5.78 6.60 -10.23
N THR A 122 -4.78 6.55 -11.12
CA THR A 122 -3.35 6.66 -10.81
C THR A 122 -2.76 8.03 -11.17
N GLY A 123 -3.59 9.03 -11.50
CA GLY A 123 -3.14 10.37 -11.89
C GLY A 123 -2.23 11.02 -10.85
N GLY A 124 -2.61 10.97 -9.57
CA GLY A 124 -1.79 11.50 -8.48
C GLY A 124 -0.43 10.81 -8.34
N LEU A 125 -0.35 9.51 -8.65
CA LEU A 125 0.91 8.76 -8.62
C LEU A 125 1.84 9.22 -9.75
N ARG A 126 1.33 9.40 -10.97
CA ARG A 126 2.09 9.95 -12.10
C ARG A 126 2.61 11.36 -11.81
N THR A 127 1.74 12.24 -11.32
CA THR A 127 2.13 13.61 -10.94
C THR A 127 3.22 13.62 -9.87
N ALA A 128 3.09 12.77 -8.84
CA ALA A 128 4.09 12.67 -7.78
C ALA A 128 5.46 12.22 -8.32
N LEU A 129 5.51 11.20 -9.17
CA LEU A 129 6.76 10.76 -9.81
C LEU A 129 7.38 11.87 -10.68
N GLY A 130 6.56 12.62 -11.42
CA GLY A 130 7.01 13.77 -12.23
C GLY A 130 7.66 14.89 -11.41
N HIS A 131 7.32 15.01 -10.13
CA HIS A 131 7.94 15.95 -9.19
C HIS A 131 9.07 15.34 -8.35
N GLY A 132 9.53 14.12 -8.64
CA GLY A 132 10.60 13.46 -7.90
C GLY A 132 10.20 13.00 -6.50
N LEU A 133 8.90 12.92 -6.21
CA LEU A 133 8.39 12.32 -4.97
C LEU A 133 8.45 10.80 -5.08
N LEU A 134 8.46 10.12 -3.92
CA LEU A 134 8.31 8.68 -3.80
C LEU A 134 6.87 8.34 -3.37
N PRO A 135 6.00 7.90 -4.29
CA PRO A 135 4.65 7.48 -3.93
C PRO A 135 4.68 6.21 -3.08
N VAL A 136 3.97 6.23 -1.96
CA VAL A 136 3.80 5.10 -1.05
C VAL A 136 2.34 4.64 -1.10
N ILE A 137 2.13 3.40 -1.54
CA ILE A 137 0.84 2.71 -1.58
C ILE A 137 0.85 1.50 -0.64
N HIS A 138 -0.33 0.99 -0.30
CA HIS A 138 -0.45 -0.13 0.63
C HIS A 138 -1.65 -1.04 0.32
N GLY A 139 -1.70 -2.19 0.99
CA GLY A 139 -2.87 -3.06 0.98
C GLY A 139 -4.01 -2.37 1.70
N ASP A 140 -5.11 -2.14 0.99
CA ASP A 140 -6.25 -1.36 1.47
C ASP A 140 -7.57 -1.93 0.92
N VAL A 141 -8.67 -1.46 1.50
CA VAL A 141 -10.03 -1.80 1.06
C VAL A 141 -10.39 -1.11 -0.27
N ALA A 142 -11.38 -1.66 -0.96
CA ALA A 142 -12.00 -1.04 -2.13
C ALA A 142 -13.52 -1.27 -2.09
N PHE A 143 -14.28 -0.33 -2.64
CA PHE A 143 -15.69 -0.58 -2.93
C PHE A 143 -15.79 -1.60 -4.07
N ASP A 144 -16.60 -2.63 -3.86
CA ASP A 144 -16.78 -3.71 -4.82
C ASP A 144 -18.19 -3.68 -5.41
N GLN A 145 -18.29 -3.66 -6.74
CA GLN A 145 -19.57 -3.53 -7.44
C GLN A 145 -20.48 -4.77 -7.30
N GLN A 146 -19.92 -5.95 -6.97
CA GLN A 146 -20.67 -7.20 -6.89
C GLN A 146 -20.89 -7.66 -5.44
N GLN A 147 -19.88 -7.52 -4.58
CA GLN A 147 -19.92 -8.01 -3.19
C GLN A 147 -19.81 -6.90 -2.14
N GLY A 148 -19.96 -5.63 -2.54
CA GLY A 148 -19.96 -4.46 -1.66
C GLY A 148 -18.57 -3.99 -1.26
N SER A 149 -17.72 -4.89 -0.76
CA SER A 149 -16.34 -4.58 -0.38
C SER A 149 -15.34 -5.63 -0.84
N ALA A 150 -14.11 -5.20 -1.04
CA ALA A 150 -12.98 -6.08 -1.27
C ALA A 150 -11.75 -5.58 -0.52
N ILE A 151 -10.79 -6.49 -0.32
CA ILE A 151 -9.41 -6.11 0.01
C ILE A 151 -8.60 -6.33 -1.24
N ILE A 152 -8.11 -5.24 -1.81
CA ILE A 152 -7.14 -5.35 -2.89
C ILE A 152 -5.77 -5.51 -2.22
N ALA A 153 -4.95 -6.44 -2.70
CA ALA A 153 -3.58 -6.62 -2.21
C ALA A 153 -2.60 -5.64 -2.87
N THR A 154 -1.49 -5.33 -2.22
CA THR A 154 -0.45 -4.45 -2.78
C THR A 154 0.11 -5.04 -4.09
N GLU A 155 0.20 -6.36 -4.19
CA GLU A 155 0.63 -7.07 -5.38
C GLU A 155 -0.30 -6.85 -6.58
N GLN A 156 -1.62 -6.95 -6.39
CA GLN A 156 -2.59 -6.67 -7.45
C GLN A 156 -2.42 -5.23 -7.98
N ARG A 157 -2.18 -4.28 -7.07
CA ARG A 157 -1.91 -2.88 -7.42
C ARG A 157 -0.61 -2.74 -8.21
N LEU A 158 0.49 -3.32 -7.75
CA LEU A 158 1.77 -3.24 -8.46
C LEU A 158 1.70 -3.87 -9.85
N VAL A 159 0.93 -4.96 -10.02
CA VAL A 159 0.64 -5.54 -11.34
C VAL A 159 -0.14 -4.55 -12.22
N ALA A 160 -1.18 -3.91 -11.69
CA ALA A 160 -1.94 -2.90 -12.42
C ALA A 160 -1.07 -1.68 -12.83
N LEU A 161 -0.21 -1.18 -11.93
CA LEU A 161 0.74 -0.11 -12.27
C LEU A 161 1.76 -0.55 -13.30
N ALA A 162 2.19 -1.81 -13.28
CA ALA A 162 3.16 -2.31 -14.25
C ALA A 162 2.58 -2.44 -15.67
N ALA A 163 1.25 -2.56 -15.77
CA ALA A 163 0.54 -2.54 -17.04
C ALA A 163 0.37 -1.14 -17.63
N ASP A 164 0.44 -0.07 -16.81
CA ASP A 164 0.40 1.32 -17.27
C ASP A 164 1.70 1.66 -18.03
N PRO A 165 1.64 2.01 -19.33
CA PRO A 165 2.82 2.32 -20.14
C PRO A 165 3.68 3.46 -19.60
N GLU A 166 3.09 4.43 -18.89
CA GLU A 166 3.81 5.58 -18.34
C GLU A 166 4.52 5.23 -17.02
N LEU A 167 4.05 4.19 -16.34
CA LEU A 167 4.56 3.78 -15.03
C LEU A 167 5.40 2.50 -15.08
N ARG A 168 5.39 1.78 -16.21
CA ARG A 168 6.01 0.46 -16.38
C ARG A 168 7.40 0.39 -15.72
N PRO A 169 7.59 -0.52 -14.75
CA PRO A 169 8.87 -0.66 -14.07
C PRO A 169 9.87 -1.39 -14.97
N ALA A 170 11.13 -1.00 -14.87
CA ALA A 170 12.24 -1.82 -15.39
C ALA A 170 12.62 -2.94 -14.42
N ARG A 171 12.27 -2.78 -13.14
CA ARG A 171 12.58 -3.72 -12.07
C ARG A 171 11.50 -3.72 -11.00
N VAL A 172 11.18 -4.91 -10.50
CA VAL A 172 10.32 -5.10 -9.32
C VAL A 172 11.12 -5.82 -8.24
N ILE A 173 11.11 -5.29 -7.02
CA ILE A 173 11.79 -5.86 -5.86
C ILE A 173 10.72 -6.24 -4.83
N LEU A 174 10.72 -7.51 -4.41
CA LEU A 174 9.81 -8.02 -3.39
C LEU A 174 10.63 -8.38 -2.15
N VAL A 175 10.36 -7.71 -1.03
CA VAL A 175 10.98 -7.99 0.27
C VAL A 175 9.93 -8.76 1.09
N GLY A 176 10.15 -10.05 1.33
CA GLY A 176 9.15 -10.98 1.89
C GLY A 176 9.38 -11.35 3.35
#